data_AF-A0A316EDQ4-F1
#
_entry.id   AF-A0A316EDQ4-F1
#
_cell.length_a   1.000
_cell.length_b   1.000
_cell.length_c   1.000
_cell.angle_alpha   90.00
_cell.angle_beta   90.00
_cell.angle_gamma   90.00
#
_symmetry.space_group_name_H-M   'P 1'
#
loop_
_entity.id
_entity.type
_entity.pdbx_description
1 polymer ?
#
loop_
_entity_poly.entity_id
_entity_poly.type
_entity_poly.pdbx_seq_one_letter_code
_entity_poly.pdbx_strand_id
1 'polypeptide(L)' 'MTRELILRERFLDSLLEIEAYLSQYIGSKKARKFPSDVIGFISDIIVNNPFAFMKYESRFPENSNIRRAVFKMIIVLFMK' A
#
# COMPACT_ATOMS: atom_id res chain seq x y z
N MET A 1 -21.68 -7.10 3.53
CA MET A 1 -21.38 -5.73 3.07
C MET A 1 -20.13 -5.80 2.20
N THR A 2 -20.23 -5.44 0.92
CA THR A 2 -19.06 -5.31 0.05
C THR A 2 -18.38 -3.98 0.39
N ARG A 3 -17.12 -4.00 0.78
CA ARG A 3 -16.33 -2.77 1.00
C ARG A 3 -15.75 -2.32 -0.32
N GLU A 4 -15.89 -1.04 -0.62
CA GLU A 4 -15.28 -0.44 -1.81
C GLU A 4 -13.81 -0.10 -1.54
N LEU A 5 -12.92 -0.50 -2.45
CA LEU A 5 -11.50 -0.17 -2.41
C LEU A 5 -11.25 1.03 -3.32
N ILE A 6 -10.85 2.16 -2.73
CA ILE A 6 -10.47 3.38 -3.47
C ILE A 6 -8.96 3.57 -3.38
N LEU A 7 -8.28 3.43 -4.51
CA LEU A 7 -6.85 3.74 -4.65
C LEU A 7 -6.69 5.18 -5.15
N ARG A 8 -5.96 6.01 -4.39
CA ARG A 8 -5.69 7.40 -4.79
C ARG A 8 -4.67 7.43 -5.93
N GLU A 9 -4.80 8.40 -6.83
CA GLU A 9 -3.85 8.63 -7.94
C GLU A 9 -2.40 8.68 -7.46
N ARG A 10 -2.11 9.52 -6.45
CA ARG A 10 -0.77 9.60 -5.83
C ARG A 10 -0.21 8.27 -5.33
N PHE A 11 -1.08 7.35 -4.87
CA PHE A 11 -0.65 6.02 -4.46
C PHE A 11 -0.21 5.18 -5.66
N LEU A 12 -0.93 5.27 -6.78
CA LEU A 12 -0.55 4.61 -8.04
C LEU A 12 0.78 5.17 -8.57
N ASP A 13 0.98 6.48 -8.52
CA ASP A 13 2.24 7.11 -8.91
C ASP A 13 3.41 6.59 -8.07
N SER A 14 3.22 6.50 -6.74
CA SER A 14 4.24 5.94 -5.84
C SER A 14 4.57 4.48 -6.17
N LEU A 15 3.60 3.67 -6.59
CA LEU A 15 3.86 2.28 -7.01
C LEU A 15 4.72 2.24 -8.28
N LEU A 16 4.45 3.12 -9.25
CA LEU A 16 5.21 3.21 -10.50
C LEU A 16 6.64 3.71 -10.25
N GLU A 17 6.82 4.69 -9.37
CA GLU A 17 8.15 5.18 -8.96
C GLU A 17 8.98 4.05 -8.32
N ILE A 18 8.37 3.27 -7.42
CA ILE A 18 9.06 2.14 -6.80
C ILE A 18 9.34 1.03 -7.81
N GLU A 19 8.42 0.73 -8.73
CA GLU A 19 8.66 -0.22 -9.82
C GLU A 19 9.86 0.23 -10.68
N ALA A 20 9.90 1.51 -11.06
CA ALA A 20 10.99 2.08 -11.84
C ALA A 20 12.32 1.98 -11.09
N TYR A 21 12.32 2.29 -9.80
CA TYR A 21 13.48 2.11 -8.92
C TYR A 21 13.93 0.64 -8.89
N LEU A 22 13.03 -0.29 -8.57
CA LEU A 22 13.34 -1.73 -8.51
C LEU A 22 13.84 -2.27 -9.86
N SER A 23 13.32 -1.75 -10.98
CA SER A 23 13.75 -2.15 -12.32
C SER A 23 15.25 -1.95 -12.54
N GLN A 24 15.85 -0.96 -11.90
CA GLN A 24 17.29 -0.67 -11.97
C GLN A 24 18.14 -1.71 -11.24
N TYR A 25 17.61 -2.40 -10.22
CA TYR A 25 18.37 -3.31 -9.36
C TYR A 25 18.06 -4.79 -9.58
N ILE A 26 16.78 -5.12 -9.78
CA ILE A 26 16.33 -6.52 -9.88
C ILE A 26 15.82 -6.89 -11.28
N GLY A 27 15.87 -5.94 -12.22
CA GLY A 27 15.45 -6.10 -13.62
C GLY A 27 13.95 -5.90 -13.84
N SER A 28 13.61 -5.32 -14.99
CA SER A 28 12.24 -4.88 -15.33
C SER A 28 11.18 -5.99 -15.31
N LYS A 29 11.55 -7.24 -15.61
CA LYS A 29 10.61 -8.37 -15.58
C LYS A 29 10.20 -8.74 -14.15
N LYS A 30 11.11 -8.63 -13.18
CA LYS A 30 10.82 -8.91 -11.77
C LYS A 30 10.13 -7.72 -11.11
N ALA A 31 10.56 -6.50 -11.43
CA ALA A 31 9.98 -5.27 -10.89
C ALA A 31 8.50 -5.10 -11.27
N ARG A 32 8.10 -5.45 -12.50
CA ARG A 32 6.69 -5.40 -12.96
C ARG A 32 5.69 -6.18 -12.11
N LYS A 33 6.15 -7.16 -11.32
CA LYS A 33 5.27 -7.92 -10.39
C LYS A 33 4.97 -7.15 -9.10
N PHE A 34 5.76 -6.14 -8.79
CA PHE A 34 5.65 -5.44 -7.52
C PHE A 34 4.31 -4.70 -7.36
N PRO A 35 3.83 -3.87 -8.32
CA PRO A 35 2.53 -3.21 -8.17
C PRO A 35 1.39 -4.22 -8.00
N SER A 36 1.39 -5.31 -8.78
CA SER A 36 0.36 -6.35 -8.66
C SER A 36 0.40 -7.07 -7.30
N ASP A 37 1.58 -7.35 -6.76
CA ASP A 37 1.71 -7.97 -5.44
C ASP A 37 1.19 -7.04 -4.33
N VAL A 38 1.45 -5.73 -4.43
CA VAL A 38 0.96 -4.75 -3.46
C VAL A 38 -0.55 -4.60 -3.54
N ILE A 39 -1.12 -4.52 -4.75
CA ILE A 39 -2.57 -4.45 -4.96
C ILE A 39 -3.25 -5.72 -4.41
N GLY A 40 -2.69 -6.89 -4.69
CA GLY A 40 -3.20 -8.16 -4.15
C GLY A 40 -3.17 -8.21 -2.62
N PHE A 41 -2.08 -7.73 -2.00
CA PHE A 41 -2.03 -7.61 -0.54
C PHE A 41 -3.13 -6.68 0.02
N ILE A 42 -3.43 -5.58 -0.68
CA ILE A 42 -4.48 -4.66 -0.27
C ILE A 42 -5.86 -5.33 -0.39
N SER A 43 -6.19 -5.92 -1.54
CA SER A 43 -7.49 -6.54 -1.78
C SER A 43 -7.74 -7.74 -0.87
N ASP A 44 -6.72 -8.56 -0.64
CA ASP A 44 -6.90 -9.86 -0.01
C ASP A 44 -6.74 -9.80 1.50
N ILE A 45 -5.88 -8.90 2.00
CA ILE A 45 -5.58 -8.80 3.43
C ILE A 45 -6.21 -7.55 4.03
N ILE A 46 -5.96 -6.37 3.45
CA ILE A 46 -6.35 -5.09 4.04
C ILE A 46 -7.87 -4.90 4.01
N VAL A 47 -8.50 -5.08 2.86
CA VAL A 47 -9.96 -4.87 2.70
C VAL A 47 -10.75 -5.82 3.63
N ASN A 48 -10.26 -7.05 3.78
CA ASN A 48 -10.88 -8.05 4.63
C ASN A 48 -10.65 -7.77 6.13
N ASN A 49 -9.51 -7.20 6.51
CA ASN A 49 -9.11 -6.99 7.91
C ASN A 49 -8.61 -5.56 8.23
N PRO A 50 -9.37 -4.49 7.92
CA PRO A 50 -8.85 -3.11 7.96
C PRO A 50 -8.47 -2.66 9.37
N PHE A 51 -9.09 -3.25 10.40
CA PHE A 51 -8.82 -2.90 11.80
C PHE A 51 -7.68 -3.70 12.44
N ALA A 52 -7.16 -4.72 11.75
CA ALA A 52 -6.02 -5.52 12.22
C ALA A 52 -4.69 -4.75 12.17
N PHE A 53 -4.66 -3.61 11.47
CA PHE A 53 -3.47 -2.78 11.29
C PHE A 53 -3.38 -1.68 12.35
N MET A 54 -2.17 -1.36 12.78
CA MET A 54 -1.93 -0.33 13.79
C MET A 54 -2.48 1.03 13.32
N LYS A 55 -3.13 1.75 14.23
CA LYS A 55 -3.46 3.16 14.01
C LYS A 55 -2.15 3.94 13.85
N TYR A 56 -2.13 4.83 12.88
CA TYR A 56 -1.02 5.75 12.71
C TYR A 56 -1.19 6.88 13.73
N GLU A 57 -0.30 6.91 14.73
CA GLU A 57 -0.22 8.01 15.69
C GLU A 57 0.35 9.26 15.02
N SER A 58 -0.52 9.95 14.29
CA SER A 58 -0.22 11.25 13.71
C SER A 58 -0.31 12.33 14.80
N ARG A 59 0.64 13.27 14.80
CA ARG A 59 0.55 14.49 15.63
C ARG A 59 -0.63 15.39 15.25
N PHE A 60 -1.25 15.12 14.11
CA PHE A 60 -2.36 15.86 13.54
C PHE A 60 -3.70 15.10 13.70
N PRO A 61 -4.73 15.67 14.37
CA PRO A 61 -6.01 15.02 14.66
C PRO A 61 -6.81 14.55 13.43
N GLU A 62 -6.68 15.23 12.30
CA GLU A 62 -7.35 14.93 11.02
C GLU A 62 -6.95 13.58 10.40
N ASN A 63 -5.88 12.98 10.94
CA ASN A 63 -5.33 11.68 10.55
C ASN A 63 -5.65 10.56 11.55
N SER A 64 -6.57 10.79 12.50
CA SER A 64 -6.92 9.83 13.57
C SER A 64 -7.47 8.48 13.09
N ASN A 65 -7.96 8.40 11.85
CA ASN A 65 -8.45 7.17 11.23
C ASN A 65 -7.42 6.50 10.31
N ILE A 66 -6.23 7.08 10.16
CA ILE A 66 -5.21 6.48 9.31
C ILE A 66 -4.65 5.23 10.00
N ARG A 67 -4.50 4.15 9.23
CA ARG A 67 -3.84 2.92 9.65
C ARG A 67 -2.65 2.61 8.77
N ARG A 68 -1.71 1.88 9.35
CA ARG A 68 -0.44 1.54 8.73
C ARG A 68 -0.32 0.04 8.53
N ALA A 69 -0.07 -0.37 7.28
CA ALA A 69 0.32 -1.74 6.96
C ALA A 69 1.76 -1.79 6.45
N VAL A 70 2.45 -2.91 6.67
CA VAL A 70 3.81 -3.13 6.16
C VAL A 70 3.80 -4.26 5.16
N PHE A 71 4.23 -4.00 3.93
CA PHE A 71 4.33 -5.01 2.88
C PHE A 71 5.79 -5.48 2.73
N LYS A 72 6.02 -6.78 2.93
CA LYS A 72 7.34 -7.46 2.83
C LYS A 72 8.49 -6.75 3.55
N MET A 73 8.23 -6.01 4.64
CA MET A 73 9.20 -5.18 5.37
C MET A 73 9.84 -4.04 4.56
N ILE A 74 9.30 -3.72 3.38
CA ILE A 74 9.91 -2.77 2.43
C ILE A 74 9.06 -1.51 2.26
N ILE A 75 7.73 -1.63 2.35
CA ILE A 75 6.81 -0.51 2.11
C ILE A 75 5.89 -0.30 3.30
N VAL A 76 5.64 0.97 3.60
CA VAL A 76 4.61 1.39 4.53
C VAL A 76 3.40 1.92 3.76
N LEU A 77 2.25 1.30 3.95
CA LEU A 77 0.98 1.68 3.34
C LEU A 77 0.14 2.49 4.33
N PHE A 78 -0.36 3.65 3.91
CA PHE A 78 -1.27 4.48 4.70
C PHE A 78 -2.68 4.41 4.10
N MET A 79 -3.65 4.04 4.92
CA MET A 79 -5.06 3.90 4.54
C MET A 79 -5.94 4.69 5.51
N LYS A 80 -6.98 5.36 5.01
CA LYS A 80 -7.95 6.13 5.79
C LYS A 80 -9.33 5.50 5.66
#